data_AF-V7FIP0-F1
#
_entry.id   AF-V7FIP0-F1
#
_cell.length_a   1.000
_cell.length_b   1.000
_cell.length_c   1.000
_cell.angle_alpha   90.00
_cell.angle_beta   90.00
_cell.angle_gamma   90.00
#
_symmetry.space_group_name_H-M   'P 1'
#
loop_
_entity.id
_entity.type
_entity.pdbx_description
1 polymer ?
#
loop_
_entity_poly.entity_id
_entity_poly.type
_entity_poly.pdbx_seq_one_letter_code
_entity_poly.pdbx_strand_id
1 'polypeptide(L)'
;MFRTLIHLAFLTASIVALPSYAAMADDTQIARGEYLATIAGCSDCHTPGYFFGKPDMSRFLGGSDVGFEIPGLGVFVARNITPDKETGIGSWTPEQIVTAIQTGERPDGRMLAPIMPWRDFAHLTADDAMAIAAFLQSVKPVSHQVPGPFKPGETVSAFMMRIMPPGEAAAAVTK
;
A
#
# COMPACT_ATOMS: atom_id res chain seq x y z
N MET A 1 -12.30 -16.54 -77.18
CA MET A 1 -11.36 -16.20 -76.07
C MET A 1 -11.81 -14.88 -75.46
N PHE A 2 -12.68 -14.91 -74.45
CA PHE A 2 -13.04 -13.73 -73.66
C PHE A 2 -12.80 -14.08 -72.18
N ARG A 3 -11.80 -13.44 -71.56
CA ARG A 3 -11.44 -13.62 -70.15
C ARG A 3 -12.17 -12.55 -69.34
N THR A 4 -13.14 -12.98 -68.54
CA THR A 4 -13.84 -12.16 -67.55
C THR A 4 -12.93 -11.96 -66.34
N LEU A 5 -12.51 -10.72 -66.08
CA LEU A 5 -11.78 -10.33 -64.86
C LEU A 5 -12.80 -9.99 -63.77
N ILE A 6 -12.91 -10.85 -62.76
CA ILE A 6 -13.67 -10.59 -61.54
C ILE A 6 -12.73 -9.85 -60.58
N HIS A 7 -12.93 -8.55 -60.41
CA HIS A 7 -12.27 -7.78 -59.35
C HIS A 7 -13.00 -8.03 -58.04
N LEU A 8 -12.42 -8.86 -57.17
CA LEU A 8 -12.88 -9.05 -55.80
C LEU A 8 -12.35 -7.89 -54.95
N ALA A 9 -13.21 -6.91 -54.67
CA ALA A 9 -12.89 -5.81 -53.76
C ALA A 9 -12.91 -6.35 -52.31
N PHE A 10 -11.73 -6.50 -51.71
CA PHE A 10 -11.60 -6.78 -50.28
C PHE A 10 -11.88 -5.48 -49.49
N LEU A 11 -13.09 -5.37 -48.95
CA LEU A 11 -13.43 -4.33 -47.97
C LEU A 11 -12.76 -4.69 -46.64
N THR A 12 -11.63 -4.06 -46.33
CA THR A 12 -11.02 -4.16 -44.99
C THR A 12 -11.85 -3.31 -44.03
N ALA A 13 -12.77 -3.95 -43.31
CA ALA A 13 -13.48 -3.32 -42.21
C ALA A 13 -12.51 -3.11 -41.03
N SER A 14 -12.00 -1.90 -40.86
CA SER A 14 -11.24 -1.50 -39.68
C SER A 14 -12.19 -1.46 -38.48
N ILE A 15 -12.14 -2.49 -37.64
CA ILE A 15 -12.82 -2.50 -36.34
C ILE A 15 -12.05 -1.55 -35.42
N VAL A 16 -12.63 -0.36 -35.18
CA VAL A 16 -12.16 0.54 -34.13
C VAL A 16 -12.62 -0.05 -32.80
N ALA A 17 -11.70 -0.67 -32.06
CA ALA A 17 -11.98 -1.13 -30.70
C ALA A 17 -12.08 0.09 -29.78
N LEU A 18 -13.32 0.49 -29.46
CA LEU A 18 -13.57 1.49 -28.44
C LEU A 18 -13.34 0.83 -27.05
N PRO A 19 -12.61 1.50 -26.14
CA PRO A 19 -12.40 0.97 -24.80
C PRO A 19 -13.73 0.80 -24.07
N SER A 20 -13.86 -0.29 -23.32
CA SER A 20 -15.05 -0.56 -22.50
C SER A 20 -15.16 0.47 -21.37
N TYR A 21 -16.37 0.99 -21.16
CA TYR A 21 -16.66 1.98 -20.12
C TYR A 21 -16.32 1.48 -18.70
N ALA A 22 -16.36 0.17 -18.47
CA ALA A 22 -15.99 -0.45 -17.20
C ALA A 22 -14.48 -0.36 -16.92
N ALA A 23 -13.63 -0.62 -17.92
CA ALA A 23 -12.18 -0.50 -17.75
C ALA A 23 -11.76 0.96 -17.49
N MET A 24 -12.43 1.93 -18.13
CA MET A 24 -12.20 3.34 -17.84
C MET A 24 -12.66 3.75 -16.43
N ALA A 25 -13.71 3.13 -15.88
CA ALA A 25 -14.17 3.40 -14.53
C ALA A 25 -13.17 2.84 -13.49
N ASP A 26 -12.63 1.65 -13.71
CA ASP A 26 -11.57 1.07 -12.86
C ASP A 26 -10.30 1.93 -12.90
N ASP A 27 -9.87 2.38 -14.08
CA ASP A 27 -8.69 3.25 -14.24
C ASP A 27 -8.85 4.60 -13.50
N THR A 28 -10.05 5.20 -13.54
CA THR A 28 -10.30 6.47 -12.84
C THR A 28 -10.36 6.29 -11.32
N GLN A 29 -10.90 5.17 -10.83
CA GLN A 29 -10.89 4.82 -9.41
C GLN A 29 -9.46 4.56 -8.91
N ILE A 30 -8.65 3.81 -9.65
CA ILE A 30 -7.24 3.55 -9.29
C ILE A 30 -6.45 4.86 -9.27
N ALA A 31 -6.60 5.72 -10.28
CA ALA A 31 -5.93 7.03 -10.31
C ALA A 31 -6.33 7.93 -9.13
N ARG A 32 -7.61 7.90 -8.72
CA ARG A 32 -8.08 8.58 -7.51
C ARG A 32 -7.42 8.00 -6.26
N GLY A 33 -7.33 6.69 -6.16
CA GLY A 33 -6.66 6.00 -5.07
C GLY A 33 -5.18 6.32 -4.95
N GLU A 34 -4.46 6.34 -6.08
CA GLU A 34 -3.06 6.74 -6.16
C GLU A 34 -2.86 8.17 -5.64
N TYR A 35 -3.70 9.10 -6.10
CA TYR A 35 -3.67 10.48 -5.65
C TYR A 35 -3.86 10.58 -4.13
N LEU A 36 -4.89 9.90 -3.59
CA LEU A 36 -5.18 9.90 -2.16
C LEU A 36 -4.06 9.27 -1.33
N ALA A 37 -3.55 8.11 -1.75
CA ALA A 37 -2.46 7.42 -1.07
C ALA A 37 -1.17 8.26 -1.07
N THR A 38 -0.94 9.04 -2.14
CA THR A 38 0.19 9.97 -2.24
C THR A 38 0.06 11.12 -1.24
N ILE A 39 -1.07 11.83 -1.23
CA ILE A 39 -1.26 12.98 -0.33
C ILE A 39 -1.40 12.57 1.14
N ALA A 40 -1.87 11.35 1.39
CA ALA A 40 -1.94 10.76 2.72
C ALA A 40 -0.58 10.22 3.20
N GLY A 41 0.46 10.25 2.35
CA GLY A 41 1.81 9.83 2.71
C GLY A 41 1.92 8.32 2.96
N CYS A 42 1.13 7.47 2.28
CA CYS A 42 1.22 6.02 2.49
C CYS A 42 2.64 5.50 2.23
N SER A 43 3.33 6.05 1.22
CA SER A 43 4.70 5.70 0.88
C SER A 43 5.73 6.09 1.94
N ASP A 44 5.41 7.04 2.81
CA ASP A 44 6.35 7.60 3.78
C ASP A 44 6.70 6.57 4.84
N CYS A 45 5.67 5.86 5.32
CA CYS A 45 5.85 4.76 6.26
C CYS A 45 6.06 3.43 5.55
N HIS A 46 5.40 3.19 4.42
CA HIS A 46 5.38 1.87 3.79
C HIS A 46 6.42 1.67 2.69
N THR A 47 7.43 2.53 2.54
CA THR A 47 8.51 2.31 1.56
C THR A 47 9.88 2.19 2.25
N PRO A 48 10.67 1.15 1.93
CA PRO A 48 12.02 0.99 2.47
C PRO A 48 12.87 2.24 2.19
N GLY A 49 13.84 2.55 3.06
CA GLY A 49 14.74 3.69 2.87
C GLY A 49 14.15 5.09 3.07
N TYR A 50 12.82 5.26 3.23
CA TYR A 50 12.20 6.59 3.35
C TYR A 50 12.77 7.40 4.53
N PHE A 51 12.81 6.82 5.74
CA PHE A 51 13.35 7.47 6.93
C PHE A 51 14.87 7.63 6.96
N PHE A 52 15.57 7.09 5.96
CA PHE A 52 16.99 7.34 5.73
C PHE A 52 17.23 8.40 4.65
N GLY A 53 16.16 9.05 4.15
CA GLY A 53 16.22 10.06 3.10
C GLY A 53 16.52 9.51 1.71
N LYS A 54 16.39 8.19 1.52
CA LYS A 54 16.63 7.50 0.24
C LYS A 54 15.57 6.42 0.00
N PRO A 55 14.32 6.80 -0.34
CA PRO A 55 13.25 5.83 -0.59
C PRO A 55 13.62 4.85 -1.71
N ASP A 56 13.47 3.55 -1.46
CA ASP A 56 13.65 2.51 -2.45
C ASP A 56 12.34 2.27 -3.22
N MET A 57 12.17 3.03 -4.29
CA MET A 57 10.98 2.94 -5.14
C MET A 57 10.88 1.62 -5.91
N SER A 58 11.94 0.79 -5.96
CA SER A 58 11.82 -0.58 -6.50
C SER A 58 10.99 -1.49 -5.60
N ARG A 59 10.83 -1.09 -4.33
CA ARG A 59 10.05 -1.75 -3.28
C ARG A 59 8.96 -0.83 -2.73
N PHE A 60 8.41 0.04 -3.58
CA PHE A 60 7.32 0.95 -3.26
C PHE A 60 6.18 0.24 -2.51
N LEU A 61 5.75 0.79 -1.39
CA LEU A 61 4.71 0.22 -0.49
C LEU A 61 5.03 -1.16 0.11
N GLY A 62 6.27 -1.62 -0.05
CA GLY A 62 6.78 -2.90 0.45
C GLY A 62 7.04 -2.97 1.95
N GLY A 63 6.71 -1.95 2.74
CA GLY A 63 6.95 -1.85 4.19
C GLY A 63 8.16 -0.98 4.56
N SER A 64 8.47 -0.88 5.85
CA SER A 64 9.58 -0.07 6.38
C SER A 64 10.79 -0.91 6.79
N ASP A 65 11.98 -0.31 6.76
CA ASP A 65 13.19 -0.83 7.41
C ASP A 65 13.41 -0.23 8.81
N VAL A 66 12.56 0.72 9.20
CA VAL A 66 12.62 1.44 10.48
C VAL A 66 11.35 1.18 11.29
N GLY A 67 11.53 0.76 12.54
CA GLY A 67 10.49 0.64 13.55
C GLY A 67 10.21 1.94 14.28
N PHE A 68 9.04 2.04 14.88
CA PHE A 68 8.59 3.17 15.69
C PHE A 68 8.25 2.68 17.08
N GLU A 69 8.98 3.16 18.07
CA GLU A 69 8.64 2.93 19.46
C GLU A 69 7.44 3.78 19.85
N ILE A 70 6.42 3.10 20.36
CA ILE A 70 5.29 3.73 21.02
C ILE A 70 5.41 3.40 22.52
N PRO A 71 5.63 4.41 23.38
CA PRO A 71 5.82 4.20 24.82
C PRO A 71 4.72 3.32 25.43
N GLY A 72 5.13 2.25 26.11
CA GLY A 72 4.22 1.30 26.75
C GLY A 72 3.54 0.29 25.81
N LEU A 73 3.63 0.45 24.49
CA LEU A 73 3.01 -0.47 23.51
C LEU A 73 4.02 -1.32 22.74
N GLY A 74 5.27 -0.86 22.60
CA GLY A 74 6.34 -1.60 21.94
C GLY A 74 6.82 -0.93 20.65
N VAL A 75 7.44 -1.69 19.76
CA VAL A 75 8.01 -1.19 18.51
C VAL A 75 7.28 -1.78 17.32
N PHE A 76 6.80 -0.90 16.44
CA PHE A 76 6.00 -1.26 15.28
C PHE A 76 6.73 -0.90 13.99
N VAL A 77 6.79 -1.84 13.05
CA VAL A 77 7.35 -1.62 11.71
C VAL A 77 6.21 -1.61 10.72
N ALA A 78 6.14 -0.58 9.87
CA ALA A 78 5.10 -0.49 8.85
C ALA A 78 5.19 -1.70 7.91
N ARG A 79 4.06 -2.37 7.68
CA ARG A 79 3.97 -3.63 6.94
C ARG A 79 4.03 -3.40 5.44
N ASN A 80 4.36 -4.44 4.69
CA ASN A 80 4.10 -4.45 3.26
C ASN A 80 2.58 -4.35 3.01
N ILE A 81 2.16 -3.37 2.18
CA ILE A 81 0.76 -3.16 1.80
C ILE A 81 0.54 -3.32 0.28
N THR A 82 1.48 -3.95 -0.41
CA THR A 82 1.31 -4.40 -1.80
C THR A 82 0.43 -5.67 -1.85
N PRO A 83 -0.09 -6.08 -3.02
CA PRO A 83 -0.93 -7.28 -3.15
C PRO A 83 -0.12 -8.58 -3.15
N ASP A 84 1.08 -8.58 -2.57
CA ASP A 84 1.82 -9.81 -2.27
C ASP A 84 1.03 -10.67 -1.27
N LYS A 85 0.87 -11.97 -1.58
CA LYS A 85 -0.02 -12.87 -0.83
C LYS A 85 0.59 -13.34 0.49
N GLU A 86 1.91 -13.45 0.55
CA GLU A 86 2.62 -14.04 1.69
C GLU A 86 3.01 -12.98 2.73
N THR A 87 3.49 -11.84 2.27
CA THR A 87 4.07 -10.80 3.12
C THR A 87 3.25 -9.51 3.13
N GLY A 88 2.40 -9.30 2.12
CA GLY A 88 1.56 -8.12 1.94
C GLY A 88 0.09 -8.33 2.29
N ILE A 89 -0.79 -7.61 1.59
CA ILE A 89 -2.25 -7.65 1.76
C ILE A 89 -2.96 -8.39 0.62
N GLY A 90 -2.24 -9.18 -0.18
CA GLY A 90 -2.80 -9.87 -1.36
C GLY A 90 -3.89 -10.91 -1.07
N SER A 91 -4.08 -11.27 0.20
CA SER A 91 -5.17 -12.14 0.67
C SER A 91 -6.38 -11.37 1.19
N TRP A 92 -6.30 -10.04 1.30
CA TRP A 92 -7.37 -9.20 1.84
C TRP A 92 -8.30 -8.76 0.71
N THR A 93 -9.60 -8.78 0.97
CA THR A 93 -10.59 -8.17 0.06
C THR A 93 -10.51 -6.64 0.12
N PRO A 94 -11.01 -5.91 -0.90
CA PRO A 94 -11.09 -4.44 -0.83
C PRO A 94 -11.82 -3.94 0.42
N GLU A 95 -12.91 -4.61 0.81
CA GLU A 95 -13.71 -4.25 2.00
C GLU A 95 -12.94 -4.47 3.29
N GLN A 96 -12.09 -5.49 3.34
CA GLN A 96 -11.20 -5.74 4.46
C GLN A 96 -10.11 -4.67 4.57
N ILE A 97 -9.58 -4.20 3.43
CA ILE A 97 -8.64 -3.06 3.40
C ILE A 97 -9.34 -1.80 3.89
N VAL A 98 -10.53 -1.50 3.39
CA VAL A 98 -11.37 -0.36 3.82
C VAL A 98 -11.65 -0.41 5.31
N THR A 99 -12.07 -1.57 5.82
CA THR A 99 -12.30 -1.77 7.26
C THR A 99 -11.03 -1.48 8.05
N ALA A 100 -9.89 -2.05 7.65
CA ALA A 100 -8.64 -1.83 8.36
C ALA A 100 -8.20 -0.36 8.38
N ILE A 101 -8.34 0.38 7.27
CA ILE A 101 -7.93 1.79 7.24
C ILE A 101 -8.92 2.72 7.95
N GLN A 102 -10.23 2.39 8.00
CA GLN A 102 -11.24 3.25 8.63
C GLN A 102 -11.48 2.93 10.11
N THR A 103 -11.34 1.68 10.53
CA THR A 103 -11.59 1.26 11.92
C THR A 103 -10.32 0.89 12.66
N GLY A 104 -9.23 0.63 11.93
CA GLY A 104 -8.01 0.06 12.49
C GLY A 104 -8.08 -1.46 12.68
N GLU A 105 -9.20 -2.13 12.41
CA GLU A 105 -9.35 -3.57 12.65
C GLU A 105 -8.91 -4.39 11.43
N ARG A 106 -7.96 -5.31 11.63
CA ARG A 106 -7.47 -6.21 10.60
C ARG A 106 -8.44 -7.39 10.41
N PRO A 107 -8.36 -8.13 9.29
CA PRO A 107 -9.15 -9.36 9.10
C PRO A 107 -8.94 -10.45 10.17
N ASP A 108 -7.80 -10.42 10.86
CA ASP A 108 -7.48 -11.32 11.97
C ASP A 108 -7.96 -10.80 13.35
N GLY A 109 -8.74 -9.72 13.38
CA GLY A 109 -9.30 -9.11 14.58
C GLY A 109 -8.31 -8.28 15.40
N ARG A 110 -7.03 -8.21 15.00
CA ARG A 110 -6.06 -7.34 15.69
C ARG A 110 -6.20 -5.90 15.23
N MET A 111 -5.89 -4.97 16.13
CA MET A 111 -5.84 -3.55 15.79
C MET A 111 -4.51 -3.16 15.14
N LEU A 112 -4.58 -2.26 14.16
CA LEU A 112 -3.44 -1.52 13.64
C LEU A 112 -2.82 -0.65 14.75
N ALA A 113 -1.50 -0.53 14.72
CA ALA A 113 -0.77 0.32 15.65
C ALA A 113 -1.28 1.77 15.54
N PRO A 114 -1.43 2.51 16.66
CA PRO A 114 -1.98 3.87 16.64
C PRO A 114 -1.08 4.89 15.96
N ILE A 115 0.16 4.53 15.61
CA ILE A 115 1.05 5.34 14.76
C ILE A 115 0.58 5.39 13.30
N MET A 116 -0.21 4.39 12.86
CA MET A 116 -0.90 4.46 11.58
C MET A 116 -2.17 5.31 11.76
N PRO A 117 -2.39 6.36 10.96
CA PRO A 117 -3.44 7.36 11.18
C PRO A 117 -4.85 6.89 10.76
N TRP A 118 -5.22 5.65 11.09
CA TRP A 118 -6.53 5.08 10.71
C TRP A 118 -7.71 5.88 11.29
N ARG A 119 -7.52 6.59 12.40
CA ARG A 119 -8.54 7.47 12.98
C ARG A 119 -8.85 8.68 12.09
N ASP A 120 -7.86 9.19 11.38
CA ASP A 120 -8.07 10.28 10.43
C ASP A 120 -8.72 9.74 9.15
N PHE A 121 -8.31 8.54 8.72
CA PHE A 121 -8.91 7.85 7.57
C PHE A 121 -10.33 7.35 7.81
N ALA A 122 -10.77 7.23 9.06
CA ALA A 122 -12.17 6.93 9.41
C ALA A 122 -13.17 7.93 8.81
N HIS A 123 -12.71 9.12 8.42
CA HIS A 123 -13.52 10.17 7.82
C HIS A 123 -13.52 10.17 6.29
N LEU A 124 -12.79 9.26 5.65
CA LEU A 124 -12.85 9.09 4.21
C LEU A 124 -14.27 8.71 3.78
N THR A 125 -14.69 9.22 2.63
CA THR A 125 -15.91 8.72 1.98
C THR A 125 -15.72 7.25 1.61
N ALA A 126 -16.82 6.50 1.47
CA ALA A 126 -16.75 5.12 1.03
C ALA A 126 -16.04 4.99 -0.32
N ASP A 127 -16.29 5.91 -1.25
CA ASP A 127 -15.67 5.93 -2.57
C ASP A 127 -14.16 6.20 -2.49
N ASP A 128 -13.71 7.15 -1.66
CA ASP A 128 -12.29 7.44 -1.50
C ASP A 128 -11.55 6.28 -0.79
N ALA A 129 -12.15 5.67 0.23
CA ALA A 129 -11.59 4.51 0.90
C ALA A 129 -11.47 3.31 -0.06
N MET A 130 -12.50 3.07 -0.87
CA MET A 130 -12.49 2.02 -1.88
C MET A 130 -11.47 2.32 -2.99
N ALA A 131 -11.32 3.58 -3.41
CA ALA A 131 -10.31 3.99 -4.37
C ALA A 131 -8.89 3.68 -3.88
N ILE A 132 -8.58 3.98 -2.60
CA ILE A 132 -7.30 3.61 -1.97
C ILE A 132 -7.12 2.08 -2.01
N ALA A 133 -8.13 1.30 -1.62
CA ALA A 133 -8.04 -0.15 -1.64
C ALA A 133 -7.79 -0.71 -3.05
N ALA A 134 -8.50 -0.19 -4.06
CA ALA A 134 -8.29 -0.55 -5.47
C ALA A 134 -6.87 -0.22 -5.94
N PHE A 135 -6.37 0.98 -5.61
CA PHE A 135 -4.99 1.36 -5.91
C PHE A 135 -3.98 0.41 -5.27
N LEU A 136 -4.10 0.12 -3.97
CA LEU A 136 -3.20 -0.80 -3.27
C LEU A 136 -3.22 -2.21 -3.85
N GLN A 137 -4.35 -2.66 -4.40
CA GLN A 137 -4.44 -3.95 -5.09
C GLN A 137 -3.87 -3.93 -6.52
N SER A 138 -3.72 -2.74 -7.12
CA SER A 138 -3.20 -2.59 -8.48
C SER A 138 -1.66 -2.49 -8.55
N VAL A 139 -0.99 -2.12 -7.44
CA VAL A 139 0.46 -1.91 -7.45
C VAL A 139 1.22 -3.22 -7.65
N LYS A 140 2.46 -3.13 -8.15
CA LYS A 140 3.34 -4.29 -8.30
C LYS A 140 3.55 -4.98 -6.94
N PRO A 141 3.31 -6.30 -6.82
CA PRO A 141 3.63 -7.06 -5.62
C PRO A 141 5.12 -6.96 -5.28
N VAL A 142 5.41 -6.73 -4.00
CA VAL A 142 6.77 -6.79 -3.44
C VAL A 142 6.77 -7.89 -2.40
N SER A 143 7.70 -8.86 -2.49
CA SER A 143 7.89 -9.82 -1.41
C SER A 143 8.83 -9.23 -0.37
N HIS A 144 8.31 -8.87 0.81
CA HIS A 144 9.10 -8.32 1.90
C HIS A 144 8.44 -8.57 3.25
N GLN A 145 9.01 -9.51 4.00
CA GLN A 145 8.63 -9.73 5.38
C GLN A 145 9.35 -8.74 6.29
N VAL A 146 8.65 -7.71 6.76
CA VAL A 146 9.18 -6.83 7.81
C VAL A 146 9.20 -7.53 9.17
N PRO A 147 10.16 -7.22 10.05
CA PRO A 147 10.23 -7.81 11.37
C PRO A 147 9.17 -7.23 12.34
N GLY A 148 8.96 -7.92 13.46
CA GLY A 148 8.03 -7.49 14.51
C GLY A 148 6.54 -7.70 14.17
N PRO A 149 5.62 -7.04 14.91
CA PRO A 149 5.88 -6.04 15.96
C PRO A 149 6.62 -6.63 17.16
N PHE A 150 7.29 -5.77 17.93
CA PHE A 150 8.02 -6.15 19.14
C PHE A 150 7.29 -5.61 20.36
N LYS A 151 7.06 -6.44 21.37
CA LYS A 151 6.46 -6.00 22.65
C LYS A 151 7.46 -5.18 23.47
N PRO A 152 6.99 -4.41 24.48
CA PRO A 152 7.89 -3.74 25.40
C PRO A 152 8.92 -4.71 26.01
N GLY A 153 10.21 -4.36 25.92
CA GLY A 153 11.32 -5.15 26.45
C GLY A 153 11.83 -6.29 25.56
N GLU A 154 11.20 -6.57 24.41
CA GLU A 154 11.74 -7.52 23.44
C GLU A 154 12.97 -6.94 22.71
N THR A 155 13.89 -7.81 22.30
CA THR A 155 15.04 -7.41 21.47
C THR A 155 14.55 -6.99 20.08
N VAL A 156 14.84 -5.75 19.69
CA VAL A 156 14.43 -5.18 18.41
C VAL A 156 15.52 -5.44 17.38
N SER A 157 15.18 -6.17 16.31
CA SER A 157 16.13 -6.52 15.23
C SER A 157 16.16 -5.52 14.07
N ALA A 158 15.42 -4.40 14.18
CA ALA A 158 15.37 -3.32 13.20
C ALA A 158 15.94 -2.02 13.76
N PHE A 159 16.38 -1.11 12.88
CA PHE A 159 16.56 0.30 13.28
C PHE A 159 15.23 0.83 13.79
N MET A 160 15.25 1.68 14.82
CA MET A 160 14.01 2.24 15.36
C MET A 160 14.14 3.72 15.73
N MET A 161 13.04 4.45 15.53
CA MET A 161 12.82 5.78 16.07
C MET A 161 12.17 5.66 17.44
N ARG A 162 12.66 6.46 18.39
CA ARG A 162 12.14 6.53 19.76
C ARG A 162 11.79 7.96 20.11
N ILE A 163 10.60 8.14 20.68
CA ILE A 163 10.22 9.40 21.30
C ILE A 163 10.92 9.48 22.65
N MET A 164 11.70 10.53 22.84
CA MET A 164 12.47 10.77 24.05
C MET A 164 11.90 11.98 24.80
N PRO A 165 11.42 11.80 26.03
CA PRO A 165 11.04 12.92 26.88
C PRO A 165 12.25 13.84 27.12
N PRO A 166 12.06 15.17 27.17
CA PRO A 166 13.12 16.08 27.56
C PRO A 166 13.73 15.69 28.91
N GLY A 167 15.06 15.62 29.00
CA GLY A 167 15.79 15.29 30.23
C GLY A 167 16.12 13.80 30.40
N GLU A 168 15.58 12.91 29.57
CA GLU A 168 16.08 11.53 29.44
C GLU A 168 17.16 11.49 28.35
N ALA A 169 18.32 10.90 28.65
CA ALA A 169 19.33 10.61 27.63
C ALA A 169 18.97 9.33 26.88
N ALA A 170 19.31 9.24 25.59
CA ALA A 170 19.16 8.00 24.83
C ALA A 170 19.95 6.94 25.58
N ALA A 171 19.26 5.97 26.20
CA ALA A 171 19.93 4.85 26.83
C ALA A 171 20.84 4.25 25.76
N ALA A 172 22.15 4.24 26.03
CA ALA A 172 23.13 3.78 25.07
C ALA A 172 22.68 2.39 24.61
N VAL A 173 22.52 2.22 23.29
CA VAL A 173 22.27 0.91 22.70
C VAL A 173 23.49 0.07 23.05
N THR A 174 23.39 -0.74 24.10
CA THR A 174 24.40 -1.72 24.46
C THR A 174 24.47 -2.71 23.31
N LYS A 175 25.64 -2.73 22.65
CA LYS A 175 25.98 -3.65 21.58
C LYS A 175 25.71 -5.11 21.95
#